data_AF-K1SA56-F1
#
_entry.id   AF-K1SA56-F1
#
_cell.length_a   1.000
_cell.length_b   1.000
_cell.length_c   1.000
_cell.angle_alpha   90.00
_cell.angle_beta   90.00
_cell.angle_gamma   90.00
#
_symmetry.space_group_name_H-M   'P 1'
#
loop_
_entity.id
_entity.type
_entity.pdbx_description
1 polymer ?
#
loop_
_entity_poly.entity_id
_entity_poly.type
_entity_poly.pdbx_seq_one_letter_code
_entity_poly.pdbx_strand_id
1 'polypeptide(L)'
;MVLPDKEFGDDGVFIFADSGLNEYPDADALSEIAISSSKSFKELIGDEPKVAMLSYSTHGSAHSPLTDKVIEATKLLKEKAPDLICDGEIQLDAAIIPEVAERKAPGSPLQGKANILIFPDLDAGNIGYKLTQRFGHAEA
;
A
#
# COMPACT_ATOMS: atom_id res chain seq x y z
N MET A 1 -9.01 -3.86 -7.64
CA MET A 1 -9.14 -5.24 -7.14
C MET A 1 -10.33 -5.33 -6.20
N VAL A 2 -11.22 -6.31 -6.41
CA VAL A 2 -12.39 -6.58 -5.56
C VAL A 2 -12.32 -8.04 -5.09
N LEU A 3 -12.15 -8.24 -3.78
CA LEU A 3 -12.11 -9.55 -3.14
C LEU A 3 -13.52 -10.13 -2.94
N PRO A 4 -13.74 -11.44 -3.15
CA PRO A 4 -15.06 -12.05 -3.06
C PRO A 4 -15.60 -12.19 -1.63
N ASP A 5 -14.72 -12.37 -0.64
CA ASP A 5 -15.07 -12.58 0.77
C ASP A 5 -15.22 -11.28 1.57
N LYS A 6 -14.73 -10.17 1.02
CA LYS A 6 -14.79 -8.82 1.60
C LYS A 6 -14.13 -8.71 2.98
N GLU A 7 -13.18 -9.60 3.28
CA GLU A 7 -12.50 -9.63 4.59
C GLU A 7 -11.55 -8.44 4.79
N PHE A 8 -10.87 -8.03 3.71
CA PHE A 8 -9.85 -6.98 3.74
C PHE A 8 -10.22 -5.78 2.89
N GLY A 9 -9.49 -4.68 3.10
CA GLY A 9 -9.67 -3.45 2.34
C GLY A 9 -10.96 -2.74 2.72
N ASP A 10 -11.59 -2.12 1.73
CA ASP A 10 -12.86 -1.42 1.90
C ASP A 10 -14.00 -2.25 1.30
N ASP A 11 -14.66 -3.07 2.14
CA ASP A 11 -15.65 -4.05 1.70
C ASP A 11 -15.13 -4.97 0.57
N GLY A 12 -13.87 -5.40 0.67
CA GLY A 12 -13.17 -6.20 -0.34
C GLY A 12 -12.46 -5.38 -1.43
N VAL A 13 -12.66 -4.06 -1.47
CA VAL A 13 -12.09 -3.20 -2.52
C VAL A 13 -10.71 -2.71 -2.12
N PHE A 14 -9.79 -2.80 -3.08
CA PHE A 14 -8.45 -2.24 -3.02
C PHE A 14 -8.06 -1.52 -4.31
N ILE A 15 -7.27 -0.45 -4.15
CA ILE A 15 -6.39 0.05 -5.21
C ILE A 15 -5.00 -0.56 -5.04
N PHE A 16 -4.48 -1.15 -6.12
CA PHE A 16 -3.12 -1.66 -6.24
C PHE A 16 -2.36 -0.73 -7.18
N ALA A 17 -1.27 -0.12 -6.75
CA ALA A 17 -0.55 0.85 -7.58
C ALA A 17 0.97 0.90 -7.27
N ASP A 18 1.86 1.18 -8.22
CA ASP A 18 1.63 0.96 -9.65
C ASP A 18 1.62 -0.55 -9.94
N SER A 19 0.86 -0.97 -10.95
CA SER A 19 0.75 -2.36 -11.38
C SER A 19 0.78 -2.52 -12.90
N GLY A 20 0.98 -1.44 -13.66
CA GLY A 20 0.91 -1.46 -15.13
C GLY A 20 1.76 -0.46 -15.91
N LEU A 21 2.39 0.55 -15.29
CA LEU A 21 3.08 1.61 -16.05
C LEU A 21 4.53 1.88 -15.62
N ASN A 22 4.76 2.29 -14.38
CA ASN A 22 6.08 2.75 -13.92
C ASN A 22 6.94 1.58 -13.44
N GLU A 23 7.94 1.17 -14.24
CA GLU A 23 8.81 0.01 -13.95
C GLU A 23 9.58 0.14 -12.63
N TYR A 24 10.31 1.24 -12.46
CA TYR A 24 11.19 1.48 -11.32
C TYR A 24 11.01 2.91 -10.78
N PRO A 25 9.89 3.20 -10.10
CA PRO A 25 9.69 4.51 -9.51
C PRO A 25 10.75 4.76 -8.44
N ASP A 26 11.32 5.96 -8.47
CA ASP A 26 12.12 6.49 -7.36
C ASP A 26 11.22 6.91 -6.19
N ALA A 27 11.81 7.39 -5.10
CA ALA A 27 11.07 7.73 -3.89
C ALA A 27 10.04 8.86 -4.12
N ASP A 28 10.38 9.85 -4.94
CA ASP A 28 9.50 10.98 -5.23
C ASP A 28 8.31 10.53 -6.09
N ALA A 29 8.57 9.81 -7.18
CA ALA A 29 7.56 9.22 -8.03
C ALA A 29 6.63 8.28 -7.24
N LEU A 30 7.18 7.47 -6.34
CA LEU A 30 6.39 6.57 -5.50
C LEU A 30 5.45 7.33 -4.56
N SER A 31 5.88 8.47 -4.01
CA SER A 31 5.02 9.36 -3.23
C SER A 31 3.89 9.98 -4.07
N GLU A 32 4.17 10.36 -5.31
CA GLU A 32 3.16 10.91 -6.23
C GLU A 32 2.14 9.86 -6.67
N ILE A 33 2.60 8.62 -6.91
CA ILE A 33 1.72 7.47 -7.19
C ILE A 33 0.76 7.25 -6.02
N ALA A 34 1.25 7.33 -4.77
CA ALA A 34 0.43 7.21 -3.58
C ALA A 34 -0.64 8.32 -3.47
N ILE A 35 -0.26 9.58 -3.74
CA ILE A 35 -1.19 10.72 -3.74
C ILE A 35 -2.24 10.60 -4.85
N SER A 36 -1.84 10.19 -6.05
CA SER A 36 -2.75 9.98 -7.17
C SER A 36 -3.73 8.84 -6.89
N SER A 37 -3.24 7.75 -6.30
CA SER A 37 -4.05 6.60 -5.91
C SER A 37 -5.06 6.95 -4.83
N SER A 38 -4.69 7.76 -3.83
CA SER A 38 -5.62 8.19 -2.77
C SER A 38 -6.74 9.09 -3.30
N LYS A 39 -6.44 9.99 -4.24
CA LYS A 39 -7.46 10.78 -4.95
C LYS A 39 -8.41 9.89 -5.74
N SER A 40 -7.86 8.94 -6.50
CA SER A 40 -8.65 7.99 -7.29
C SER A 40 -9.56 7.13 -6.41
N PHE A 41 -9.06 6.65 -5.26
CA PHE A 41 -9.86 5.89 -4.30
C PHE A 41 -11.05 6.70 -3.81
N LYS A 42 -10.80 7.94 -3.40
CA LYS A 42 -11.85 8.84 -2.90
C LYS A 42 -12.89 9.18 -3.96
N GLU A 43 -12.48 9.36 -5.22
CA GLU A 43 -13.39 9.66 -6.32
C GLU A 43 -14.24 8.45 -6.75
N LEU A 44 -13.66 7.24 -6.76
CA LEU A 44 -14.32 6.03 -7.25
C LEU A 44 -15.14 5.31 -6.18
N ILE A 45 -14.63 5.26 -4.94
CA ILE A 45 -15.21 4.47 -3.83
C ILE A 45 -15.93 5.38 -2.84
N GLY A 46 -15.45 6.61 -2.64
CA GLY A 46 -16.08 7.59 -1.74
C GLY A 46 -15.66 7.48 -0.27
N ASP A 47 -14.90 6.45 0.09
CA ASP A 47 -14.42 6.22 1.46
C ASP A 47 -13.01 6.78 1.73
N GLU A 48 -12.59 6.74 3.00
CA GLU A 48 -11.33 7.34 3.46
C GLU A 48 -10.11 6.50 3.00
N PRO A 49 -9.16 7.10 2.26
CA PRO A 49 -7.97 6.40 1.79
C PRO A 49 -7.01 6.09 2.93
N LYS A 50 -6.57 4.83 3.01
CA LYS A 50 -5.60 4.29 3.97
C LYS A 50 -4.47 3.61 3.20
N VAL A 51 -3.37 4.34 3.05
CA VAL A 51 -2.28 4.01 2.12
C VAL A 51 -1.15 3.25 2.82
N ALA A 52 -0.87 2.04 2.36
CA ALA A 52 0.29 1.27 2.76
C ALA A 52 1.40 1.37 1.70
N MET A 53 2.56 1.92 2.07
CA MET A 53 3.76 1.92 1.25
C MET A 53 4.50 0.60 1.46
N LEU A 54 4.29 -0.36 0.56
CA LEU A 54 4.66 -1.75 0.75
C LEU A 54 6.17 -2.00 0.65
N SER A 55 6.65 -2.90 1.48
CA SER A 55 8.02 -3.38 1.50
C SER A 55 8.08 -4.80 2.06
N TYR A 56 9.21 -5.48 1.87
CA TYR A 56 9.49 -6.70 2.61
C TYR A 56 9.88 -6.44 4.07
N SER A 57 10.13 -5.17 4.44
CA SER A 57 10.36 -4.71 5.81
C SER A 57 9.11 -4.05 6.40
N THR A 58 8.96 -4.14 7.71
CA THR A 58 8.08 -3.27 8.52
C THR A 58 8.93 -2.49 9.51
N HIS A 59 8.87 -1.15 9.46
CA HIS A 59 9.45 -0.23 10.47
C HIS A 59 10.90 -0.59 10.87
N GLY A 60 11.78 -0.81 9.90
CA GLY A 60 13.20 -1.11 10.11
C GLY A 60 13.52 -2.57 10.44
N SER A 61 12.58 -3.51 10.27
CA SER A 61 12.86 -4.95 10.45
C SER A 61 13.94 -5.49 9.51
N ALA A 62 14.18 -4.81 8.38
CA ALA A 62 15.31 -5.06 7.49
C ALA A 62 15.83 -3.74 6.91
N HIS A 63 17.10 -3.75 6.48
CA HIS A 63 17.77 -2.57 5.91
C HIS A 63 18.44 -2.93 4.58
N SER A 64 18.07 -2.21 3.53
CA SER A 64 18.70 -2.25 2.20
C SER A 64 18.33 -0.99 1.40
N PRO A 65 19.00 -0.74 0.26
CA PRO A 65 18.59 0.34 -0.64
C PRO A 65 17.12 0.24 -1.09
N LEU A 66 16.53 -0.96 -1.11
CA LEU A 66 15.13 -1.17 -1.45
C LEU A 66 14.20 -0.67 -0.34
N THR A 67 14.55 -0.92 0.93
CA THR A 67 13.75 -0.43 2.07
C THR A 67 13.91 1.08 2.24
N ASP A 68 15.13 1.59 2.06
CA ASP A 68 15.45 3.02 2.21
C ASP A 68 14.64 3.86 1.21
N LYS A 69 14.45 3.36 -0.02
CA LYS A 69 13.59 3.99 -1.03
C LYS A 69 12.15 4.17 -0.53
N VAL A 70 11.57 3.12 0.06
CA VAL A 70 10.17 3.15 0.53
C VAL A 70 10.03 4.02 1.79
N ILE A 71 11.04 4.03 2.67
CA ILE A 71 11.11 4.92 3.83
C ILE A 71 11.11 6.39 3.36
N GLU A 72 11.98 6.74 2.42
CA GLU A 72 12.04 8.10 1.89
C GLU A 72 10.74 8.48 1.14
N ALA A 73 10.18 7.57 0.35
CA ALA A 73 8.89 7.79 -0.31
C ALA A 73 7.76 8.07 0.69
N THR A 74 7.74 7.33 1.80
CA THR A 74 6.74 7.49 2.87
C THR A 74 6.90 8.85 3.57
N LYS A 75 8.15 9.27 3.80
CA LYS A 75 8.43 10.59 4.37
C LYS A 75 7.96 11.71 3.42
N LEU A 76 8.31 11.64 2.14
CA LEU A 76 7.86 12.60 1.12
C LEU A 76 6.33 12.64 1.02
N LEU A 77 5.67 11.48 1.08
CA LEU A 77 4.22 11.38 1.10
C LEU A 77 3.62 12.15 2.28
N LYS A 78 4.14 11.94 3.50
CA LYS A 78 3.70 12.63 4.71
C LYS A 78 3.96 14.15 4.65
N GLU A 79 5.02 14.58 4.00
CA GLU A 79 5.32 16.00 3.79
C GLU A 79 4.37 16.66 2.78
N LYS A 80 4.11 15.99 1.64
CA LYS A 80 3.26 16.50 0.56
C LYS A 80 1.77 16.41 0.86
N ALA A 81 1.34 15.42 1.64
CA ALA A 81 -0.04 15.15 1.99
C ALA A 81 -0.19 14.83 3.49
N PRO A 82 0.01 15.83 4.38
CA PRO A 82 0.07 15.61 5.83
C PRO A 82 -1.23 15.08 6.46
N ASP A 83 -2.37 15.31 5.81
CA ASP A 83 -3.68 14.83 6.27
C ASP A 83 -4.01 13.41 5.80
N LEU A 84 -3.19 12.82 4.91
CA LEU A 84 -3.43 11.49 4.36
C LEU A 84 -3.06 10.41 5.38
N ILE A 85 -3.99 9.49 5.64
CA ILE A 85 -3.72 8.31 6.46
C ILE A 85 -2.80 7.37 5.67
N CYS A 86 -1.52 7.38 6.01
CA CYS A 86 -0.51 6.57 5.34
C CYS A 86 0.56 6.05 6.30
N ASP A 87 1.14 4.90 5.96
CA ASP A 87 2.30 4.38 6.68
C ASP A 87 3.21 3.53 5.79
N GLY A 88 4.47 3.42 6.24
CA GLY A 88 5.53 2.75 5.51
C GLY A 88 6.91 2.98 6.13
N GLU A 89 7.89 2.15 5.78
CA GLU A 89 7.76 0.95 4.95
C GLU A 89 7.08 -0.18 5.73
N ILE A 90 6.16 -0.92 5.10
CA ILE A 90 5.33 -1.91 5.80
C ILE A 90 5.10 -3.18 4.98
N GLN A 91 5.12 -4.34 5.63
CA GLN A 91 4.75 -5.61 5.00
C GLN A 91 3.23 -5.71 4.80
N LEU A 92 2.81 -6.51 3.81
CA LEU A 92 1.39 -6.69 3.49
C LEU A 92 0.56 -7.17 4.69
N ASP A 93 1.07 -8.14 5.45
CA ASP A 93 0.38 -8.70 6.61
C ASP A 93 0.13 -7.63 7.69
N ALA A 94 1.14 -6.80 7.99
CA ALA A 94 0.99 -5.68 8.92
C ALA A 94 0.08 -4.56 8.37
N ALA A 95 -0.02 -4.41 7.04
CA ALA A 95 -0.88 -3.41 6.43
C ALA A 95 -2.38 -3.78 6.47
N ILE A 96 -2.74 -5.07 6.44
CA ILE A 96 -4.14 -5.52 6.27
C ILE A 96 -4.67 -6.42 7.40
N ILE A 97 -3.83 -6.87 8.35
CA ILE A 97 -4.26 -7.74 9.46
C ILE A 97 -4.06 -7.00 10.79
N PRO A 98 -5.13 -6.60 11.51
CA PRO A 98 -5.02 -5.82 12.74
C PRO A 98 -4.12 -6.44 13.81
N GLU A 99 -4.23 -7.76 14.03
CA GLU A 99 -3.41 -8.47 15.02
C GLU A 99 -1.91 -8.47 14.68
N VAL A 100 -1.56 -8.45 13.39
CA VAL A 100 -0.17 -8.37 12.93
C VAL A 100 0.32 -6.92 13.03
N ALA A 101 -0.53 -5.96 12.69
CA ALA A 101 -0.23 -4.53 12.80
C ALA A 101 0.09 -4.15 14.26
N GLU A 102 -0.69 -4.64 15.23
CA GLU A 102 -0.44 -4.38 16.65
C GLU A 102 0.94 -4.88 17.10
N ARG A 103 1.42 -5.99 16.53
CA ARG A 103 2.72 -6.59 16.87
C ARG A 103 3.89 -5.97 16.13
N LYS A 104 3.76 -5.76 14.81
CA LYS A 104 4.86 -5.35 13.92
C LYS A 104 4.93 -3.84 13.68
N ALA A 105 3.81 -3.14 13.72
CA ALA A 105 3.71 -1.71 13.45
C ALA A 105 2.85 -1.01 14.55
N PRO A 106 3.20 -1.15 15.84
CA PRO A 106 2.43 -0.55 16.93
C PRO A 106 2.38 0.97 16.76
N GLY A 107 1.18 1.53 16.78
CA GLY A 107 0.97 2.98 16.57
C GLY A 107 0.85 3.39 15.10
N SER A 108 0.93 2.46 14.15
CA SER A 108 0.60 2.76 12.74
C SER A 108 -0.82 3.31 12.61
N PRO A 109 -1.04 4.40 11.87
CA PRO A 109 -2.37 4.95 11.65
C PRO A 109 -3.25 4.03 10.80
N LEU A 110 -2.66 3.04 10.10
CA LEU A 110 -3.40 2.06 9.31
C LEU A 110 -4.12 1.02 10.17
N GLN A 111 -3.56 0.66 11.33
CA GLN A 111 -4.11 -0.35 12.26
C GLN A 111 -4.47 -1.68 11.57
N GLY A 112 -3.72 -2.08 10.54
CA GLY A 112 -4.02 -3.28 9.75
C GLY A 112 -5.28 -3.16 8.89
N LYS A 113 -5.63 -1.95 8.42
CA LYS A 113 -6.85 -1.67 7.64
C LYS A 113 -6.57 -0.88 6.38
N ALA A 114 -5.41 -1.08 5.75
CA ALA A 114 -5.10 -0.44 4.48
C ALA A 114 -6.10 -0.87 3.39
N ASN A 115 -6.47 0.08 2.51
CA ASN A 115 -7.32 -0.14 1.33
C ASN A 115 -6.63 0.32 0.03
N ILE A 116 -5.44 0.91 0.15
CA ILE A 116 -4.58 1.28 -0.98
C ILE A 116 -3.20 0.69 -0.74
N LEU A 117 -2.73 -0.12 -1.69
CA LEU A 117 -1.45 -0.81 -1.62
C LEU A 117 -0.50 -0.23 -2.66
N ILE A 118 0.56 0.42 -2.19
CA ILE A 118 1.59 1.04 -3.03
C ILE A 118 2.79 0.11 -3.13
N PHE A 119 3.00 -0.50 -4.29
CA PHE A 119 4.08 -1.45 -4.57
C PHE A 119 5.38 -0.71 -4.89
N PRO A 120 6.55 -1.23 -4.44
CA PRO A 120 7.82 -0.55 -4.59
C PRO A 120 8.29 -0.49 -6.06
N ASP A 121 7.83 -1.38 -6.92
CA ASP A 121 8.15 -1.45 -8.35
C ASP A 121 7.08 -2.22 -9.12
N LEU A 122 7.20 -2.22 -10.45
CA LEU A 122 6.22 -2.86 -11.33
C LEU A 122 6.22 -4.37 -11.22
N ASP A 123 7.35 -5.02 -10.93
CA ASP A 123 7.39 -6.47 -10.74
C ASP A 123 6.52 -6.86 -9.54
N ALA A 124 6.72 -6.20 -8.39
CA ALA A 124 5.92 -6.42 -7.20
C ALA A 124 4.43 -6.14 -7.44
N GLY A 125 4.10 -5.04 -8.12
CA GLY A 125 2.73 -4.67 -8.44
C GLY A 125 2.05 -5.64 -9.41
N ASN A 126 2.71 -5.96 -10.53
CA ASN A 126 2.17 -6.82 -11.58
C ASN A 126 2.00 -8.27 -11.09
N ILE A 127 3.00 -8.80 -10.38
CA ILE A 127 2.91 -10.12 -9.74
C ILE A 127 1.81 -10.10 -8.69
N GLY A 128 1.78 -9.07 -7.83
CA GLY A 128 0.81 -8.93 -6.75
C GLY A 128 -0.63 -8.98 -7.24
N TYR A 129 -1.04 -8.11 -8.16
CA TYR A 129 -2.44 -8.10 -8.62
C TYR A 129 -2.81 -9.40 -9.37
N LYS A 130 -1.88 -9.99 -10.14
CA LYS A 130 -2.13 -11.27 -10.84
C LYS A 130 -2.29 -12.42 -9.86
N LEU A 131 -1.50 -12.51 -8.80
CA LEU A 131 -1.67 -13.52 -7.75
C LEU A 131 -3.03 -13.36 -7.07
N THR A 132 -3.41 -12.13 -6.71
CA THR A 132 -4.71 -11.84 -6.10
C THR A 132 -5.86 -12.20 -7.05
N GLN A 133 -5.74 -11.89 -8.34
CA GLN A 133 -6.74 -12.27 -9.35
C GLN A 133 -6.86 -13.80 -9.52
N ARG A 134 -5.72 -14.51 -9.60
CA ARG A 134 -5.71 -15.94 -9.97
C ARG A 134 -5.93 -16.87 -8.79
N PHE A 135 -5.34 -16.57 -7.64
CA PHE A 135 -5.42 -17.40 -6.43
C PHE A 135 -6.47 -16.89 -5.46
N GLY A 136 -6.63 -15.58 -5.35
CA GLY A 136 -7.66 -14.96 -4.51
C GLY A 136 -9.03 -14.83 -5.19
N HIS A 137 -9.15 -15.23 -6.47
CA HIS A 137 -10.38 -15.11 -7.28
C HIS A 137 -10.97 -13.69 -7.31
N ALA A 138 -10.12 -12.68 -7.13
CA ALA A 138 -10.53 -11.30 -7.13
C ALA A 138 -10.82 -10.79 -8.55
N GLU A 139 -11.76 -9.85 -8.66
CA GLU A 139 -12.00 -9.10 -9.89
C GLU A 139 -11.00 -7.93 -9.97
N ALA A 140 -10.45 -7.70 -11.17
CA ALA A 140 -9.43 -6.67 -11.39
C ALA A 140 -10.07 -5.32 -11.68
#